data_AF-A0A923EKH8-F1
#
_entry.id   AF-A0A923EKH8-F1
#
_cell.length_a   1.000
_cell.length_b   1.000
_cell.length_c   1.000
_cell.angle_alpha   90.00
_cell.angle_beta   90.00
_cell.angle_gamma   90.00
#
_symmetry.space_group_name_H-M   'P 1'
#
loop_
_entity.id
_entity.type
_entity.pdbx_description
1 polymer ?
#
loop_
_entity_poly.entity_id
_entity_poly.type
_entity_poly.pdbx_seq_one_letter_code
_entity_poly.pdbx_strand_id
1 'polypeptide(L)'
;MNRNSVGPAMSQKIFSMNLEVETVSLYLLCCAVADTGAAITRTTLQDKWNGSRASLERELRRLEEKNILCRDDAEAEGYPVYQMVGEKRWR
;
A
#
# COMPACT_ATOMS: atom_id res chain seq x y z
N MET A 1 9.12 2.76 29.08
CA MET A 1 9.54 2.58 27.67
C MET A 1 8.29 2.44 26.81
N ASN A 2 7.97 3.48 26.03
CA ASN A 2 6.74 3.56 25.23
C ASN A 2 6.81 2.58 24.05
N ARG A 3 6.11 1.46 24.15
CA ARG A 3 5.85 0.57 23.01
C ARG A 3 4.78 1.23 22.14
N ASN A 4 5.17 2.24 21.36
CA ASN A 4 4.36 2.70 20.26
C ASN A 4 4.23 1.51 19.31
N SER A 5 3.05 0.89 19.31
CA SER A 5 2.76 -0.32 18.56
C SER A 5 2.61 0.06 17.09
N VAL A 6 3.70 0.51 16.48
CA VAL A 6 3.88 0.46 15.02
C VAL A 6 4.05 -1.03 14.74
N GLY A 7 2.92 -1.72 14.54
CA GLY A 7 2.97 -3.07 14.00
C GLY A 7 3.85 -3.06 12.73
N PRO A 8 4.53 -4.16 12.40
CA PRO A 8 5.37 -4.20 11.22
C PRO A 8 4.55 -3.66 10.04
N ALA A 9 5.09 -2.66 9.33
CA ALA A 9 4.44 -2.07 8.15
C ALA A 9 3.99 -3.16 7.17
N MET A 10 4.70 -4.30 7.20
CA MET A 10 4.41 -5.54 6.50
C MET A 10 3.63 -6.53 7.38
N SER A 11 2.38 -6.80 7.03
CA SER A 11 1.59 -7.85 7.63
C SER A 11 1.73 -9.14 6.80
N GLN A 12 2.25 -10.20 7.42
CA GLN A 12 2.47 -11.50 6.75
C GLN A 12 1.17 -12.17 6.27
N LYS A 13 0.02 -11.71 6.78
CA LYS A 13 -1.32 -12.14 6.36
C LYS A 13 -1.55 -11.99 4.85
N ILE A 14 -0.81 -11.10 4.17
CA ILE A 14 -0.94 -10.90 2.73
C ILE A 14 -0.50 -12.14 1.94
N PHE A 15 0.49 -12.87 2.44
CA PHE A 15 0.93 -14.13 1.84
C PHE A 15 -0.11 -15.25 2.05
N SER A 16 -0.93 -15.16 3.10
CA SER A 16 -2.01 -16.10 3.36
C SER A 16 -3.28 -15.82 2.55
N MET A 17 -3.42 -14.63 1.96
CA MET A 17 -4.58 -14.25 1.14
C MET A 17 -4.52 -14.78 -0.30
N ASN A 18 -3.45 -15.52 -0.66
CA ASN A 18 -3.26 -16.10 -1.99
C ASN A 18 -3.43 -15.07 -3.13
N LEU A 19 -2.92 -13.85 -2.89
CA LEU A 19 -2.92 -12.77 -3.87
C LEU A 19 -1.88 -13.03 -4.96
N GLU A 20 -2.06 -12.38 -6.11
CA GLU A 20 -1.07 -12.46 -7.19
C GLU A 20 0.26 -11.83 -6.75
N VAL A 21 1.35 -12.38 -7.27
CA VAL A 21 2.71 -11.92 -6.94
C VAL A 21 2.86 -10.42 -7.22
N GLU A 22 2.27 -9.92 -8.31
CA GLU A 22 2.25 -8.48 -8.63
C GLU A 22 1.57 -7.65 -7.52
N THR A 23 0.43 -8.11 -7.00
CA THR A 23 -0.29 -7.45 -5.91
C THR A 23 0.54 -7.42 -4.63
N VAL A 24 1.20 -8.54 -4.29
CA VAL A 24 2.08 -8.65 -3.13
C VAL A 24 3.30 -7.76 -3.30
N SER A 25 3.93 -7.74 -4.49
CA SER A 25 5.07 -6.87 -4.78
C SER A 25 4.71 -5.38 -4.63
N LEU A 26 3.52 -4.97 -5.09
CA LEU A 26 3.06 -3.60 -4.90
C LEU A 26 2.85 -3.28 -3.42
N TYR A 27 2.24 -4.19 -2.67
CA TYR A 27 2.07 -4.01 -1.22
C TYR A 27 3.41 -3.86 -0.49
N LEU A 28 4.40 -4.70 -0.83
CA LEU A 28 5.74 -4.61 -0.27
C LEU A 28 6.42 -3.27 -0.63
N LEU A 29 6.19 -2.78 -1.84
CA LEU A 29 6.66 -1.46 -2.26
C LEU A 29 6.00 -0.34 -1.43
N CYS A 30 4.69 -0.41 -1.21
CA CYS A 30 3.96 0.51 -0.33
C CYS A 30 4.53 0.47 1.10
N CYS A 31 4.80 -0.72 1.64
CA CYS A 31 5.47 -0.87 2.94
C CYS A 31 6.83 -0.18 2.94
N ALA A 32 7.66 -0.43 1.93
CA ALA A 32 8.99 0.16 1.86
C ALA A 32 8.93 1.70 1.80
N VAL A 33 7.99 2.26 1.01
CA VAL A 33 7.77 3.71 0.95
C VAL A 33 7.32 4.27 2.31
N ALA A 34 6.35 3.62 2.95
CA ALA A 34 5.90 4.03 4.29
C ALA A 34 6.99 3.89 5.35
N ASP A 35 7.83 2.86 5.28
CA ASP A 35 8.96 2.61 6.20
C ASP A 35 10.04 3.69 6.05
N THR A 36 10.23 4.23 4.84
CA THR A 36 11.07 5.42 4.63
C THR A 36 10.46 6.72 5.19
N GLY A 37 9.23 6.68 5.73
CA GLY A 37 8.49 7.85 6.20
C GLY A 37 7.90 8.71 5.08
N ALA A 38 7.98 8.24 3.83
CA ALA A 38 7.41 8.92 2.68
C ALA A 38 5.91 8.61 2.53
N ALA A 39 5.15 9.59 2.05
CA ALA A 39 3.75 9.39 1.69
C ALA A 39 3.65 8.42 0.50
N ILE A 40 2.78 7.41 0.62
CA ILE A 40 2.51 6.49 -0.48
C ILE A 40 1.64 7.24 -1.48
N THR A 41 2.25 7.94 -2.42
CA THR A 41 1.53 8.59 -3.53
C THR A 41 1.64 7.75 -4.78
N ARG A 42 0.69 7.95 -5.70
CA ARG A 42 0.76 7.31 -7.02
C ARG A 42 2.08 7.59 -7.74
N THR A 43 2.59 8.80 -7.61
CA THR A 43 3.85 9.23 -8.25
C THR A 43 5.05 8.49 -7.65
N THR A 44 5.14 8.38 -6.32
CA THR A 44 6.22 7.65 -5.65
C THR A 44 6.19 6.16 -5.96
N LEU A 45 4.99 5.56 -6.02
CA LEU A 45 4.84 4.17 -6.42
C LEU A 45 5.24 3.97 -7.87
N GLN A 46 4.80 4.85 -8.78
CA GLN A 46 5.12 4.75 -10.20
C GLN A 46 6.62 4.89 -10.48
N ASP A 47 7.32 5.74 -9.73
CA ASP A 47 8.78 5.91 -9.83
C ASP A 47 9.54 4.63 -9.46
N LYS A 48 9.08 3.93 -8.42
CA LYS A 48 9.71 2.70 -7.92
C LYS A 48 9.17 1.41 -8.52
N TRP A 49 8.03 1.49 -9.21
CA TRP A 49 7.38 0.33 -9.81
C TRP A 49 8.06 -0.03 -11.12
N ASN A 50 8.57 -1.26 -11.21
CA ASN A 50 9.25 -1.75 -12.40
C ASN A 50 8.29 -2.16 -13.53
N GLY A 51 6.98 -2.20 -13.29
CA GLY A 51 5.97 -2.56 -14.30
C GLY A 51 5.37 -1.34 -15.00
N SER A 52 4.39 -1.57 -15.87
CA SER A 52 3.66 -0.48 -16.53
C SER A 52 2.71 0.23 -15.56
N ARG A 53 2.45 1.52 -15.82
CA ARG A 53 1.46 2.33 -15.09
C ARG A 53 0.07 1.67 -15.03
N ALA A 54 -0.34 1.00 -16.10
CA ALA A 54 -1.60 0.27 -16.16
C ALA A 54 -1.65 -0.93 -15.18
N SER A 55 -0.55 -1.69 -15.07
CA SER A 55 -0.45 -2.77 -14.07
C SER A 55 -0.48 -2.21 -12.66
N LEU A 56 0.27 -1.14 -12.40
CA LEU A 56 0.25 -0.46 -11.09
C LEU A 56 -1.17 -0.08 -10.67
N GLU A 57 -1.94 0.54 -11.56
CA GLU A 57 -3.33 0.93 -11.29
C GLU A 57 -4.25 -0.26 -11.06
N ARG A 58 -4.04 -1.36 -11.79
CA ARG A 58 -4.81 -2.60 -11.59
C ARG A 58 -4.53 -3.20 -10.23
N GLU A 59 -3.27 -3.28 -9.83
CA GLU A 59 -2.87 -3.82 -8.52
C GLU A 59 -3.29 -2.89 -7.37
N LEU A 60 -3.23 -1.56 -7.56
CA LEU A 60 -3.76 -0.59 -6.60
C LEU A 60 -5.26 -0.79 -6.37
N ARG A 61 -6.04 -0.93 -7.44
CA ARG A 61 -7.48 -1.23 -7.34
C ARG A 61 -7.75 -2.52 -6.59
N ARG A 62 -6.97 -3.58 -6.85
CA ARG A 62 -7.11 -4.85 -6.12
C ARG A 62 -6.83 -4.69 -4.63
N LEU A 63 -5.79 -3.94 -4.27
CA LEU A 63 -5.47 -3.66 -2.87
C LEU A 63 -6.55 -2.81 -2.20
N GLU A 64 -7.16 -1.88 -2.93
CA GLU A 64 -8.30 -1.08 -2.47
C GLU A 64 -9.55 -1.94 -2.27
N GLU A 65 -9.89 -2.82 -3.23
CA GLU A 65 -11.01 -3.77 -3.13
C GLU A 65 -10.85 -4.70 -1.91
N LYS A 66 -9.62 -5.12 -1.62
CA LYS A 66 -9.26 -5.95 -0.47
C LYS A 66 -9.18 -5.18 0.86
N ASN A 67 -9.44 -3.87 0.86
CA ASN A 67 -9.31 -3.00 2.02
C ASN A 67 -7.89 -3.03 2.64
N ILE A 68 -6.87 -3.25 1.81
CA ILE A 68 -5.46 -3.26 2.21
C ILE A 68 -4.88 -1.84 2.09
N LEU A 69 -5.27 -1.10 1.06
CA LEU A 69 -4.96 0.32 0.88
C LEU A 69 -6.25 1.13 0.88
N CYS A 70 -6.24 2.24 1.60
CA CYS A 70 -7.30 3.23 1.56
C CYS A 70 -6.71 4.49 0.94
N ARG A 71 -7.33 4.98 -0.12
CA ARG A 71 -7.05 6.32 -0.62
C ARG A 71 -7.58 7.31 0.40
N ASP A 72 -6.75 8.26 0.79
CA ASP A 72 -7.16 9.40 1.59
C ASP A 72 -7.42 10.55 0.60
N ASP A 73 -8.70 10.80 0.32
CA ASP A 73 -9.16 11.88 -0.55
C ASP A 73 -9.04 13.27 0.14
N ALA A 74 -8.45 13.36 1.34
CA ALA A 74 -8.46 14.59 2.14
C ALA A 74 -7.50 15.68 1.63
N GLU A 75 -6.56 15.37 0.74
CA GLU A 75 -5.77 16.40 0.06
C GLU A 75 -6.39 16.75 -1.30
N ALA A 76 -7.38 17.64 -1.27
CA ALA A 76 -8.04 18.17 -2.47
C ALA A 76 -7.14 19.07 -3.37
N GLU A 77 -5.84 19.19 -3.09
CA GLU A 77 -4.89 19.99 -3.88
C GLU A 77 -3.54 19.31 -4.14
N GLY A 78 -3.32 18.11 -3.59
CA GLY A 78 -2.10 17.32 -3.73
C GLY A 78 -2.44 15.89 -4.09
N TYR A 79 -1.60 15.24 -4.90
CA TYR A 79 -1.82 13.86 -5.39
C TYR A 79 -2.40 12.93 -4.32
N PRO A 80 -3.42 12.10 -4.64
CA PRO A 80 -4.08 11.25 -3.67
C PRO A 80 -3.05 10.40 -2.92
N VAL A 81 -3.03 10.57 -1.61
CA VAL A 81 -2.15 9.83 -0.70
C VAL A 81 -2.87 8.54 -0.33
N TYR A 82 -2.15 7.44 -0.42
CA TYR A 82 -2.65 6.15 0.00
C TYR A 82 -2.15 5.85 1.42
N GLN A 83 -3.02 5.34 2.25
CA GLN A 83 -2.68 4.84 3.57
C GLN A 83 -2.85 3.32 3.62
N MET A 84 -1.86 2.65 4.19
CA MET A 84 -1.96 1.21 4.44
C MET A 84 -2.94 0.99 5.58
N VAL A 85 -3.96 0.19 5.31
CA VAL A 85 -4.95 -0.19 6.31
C VAL A 85 -4.37 -1.35 7.11
N GLY A 86 -4.59 -1.36 8.43
CA GLY A 86 -4.17 -2.48 9.27
C GLY A 86 -4.90 -3.79 8.93
N GLU A 87 -4.21 -4.92 9.10
CA GLU A 87 -4.67 -6.29 8.80
C GLU A 87 -6.03 -6.71 9.38
N LYS A 88 -6.52 -5.97 10.38
CA LYS A 88 -7.82 -6.16 11.02
C LYS A 88 -9.00 -5.75 10.12
N ARG A 89 -8.77 -4.90 9.12
CA ARG A 89 -9.80 -4.43 8.17
C ARG A 89 -9.70 -5.09 6.79
N TRP A 90 -8.70 -5.94 6.57
CA TRP A 90 -8.53 -6.63 5.29
C TRP A 90 -9.65 -7.65 5.06
N ARG A 91 -10.11 -7.75 3.80
CA ARG A 91 -11.23 -8.61 3.37
C ARG A 91 -10.81 -9.73 2.42
#